data_AF-A0AAE3EEE4-F1
#
_entry.id   AF-A0AAE3EEE4-F1
#
_cell.length_a   1.000
_cell.length_b   1.000
_cell.length_c   1.000
_cell.angle_alpha   90.00
_cell.angle_beta   90.00
_cell.angle_gamma   90.00
#
_symmetry.space_group_name_H-M   'P 1'
#
loop_
_entity.id
_entity.type
_entity.pdbx_description
1 polymer ?
#
loop_
_entity_poly.entity_id
_entity_poly.type
_entity_poly.pdbx_seq_one_letter_code
_entity_poly.pdbx_strand_id
1 'polypeptide(L)'
;MSCNNCTSGSSCSSGSCSFENNNASGTCTSSTPHCGKCCGGSCSSVREMVLSPLELSLLQLFSVYPFLPAARDKDGMPVYFPDASSDVSATSADDISAGLYALEAKQIISVDENIPIAGYDYSIYHDFPLHGSMALTAFGQDILDSLIYQNSSSGLPVL
;
A
#
# COMPACT_ATOMS: atom_id res chain seq x y z
N MET A 1 -18.12 -25.41 7.05
CA MET A 1 -19.56 -25.29 6.74
C MET A 1 -19.84 -23.81 6.57
N SER A 2 -20.33 -23.43 5.39
CA SER A 2 -20.50 -22.06 4.91
C SER A 2 -21.48 -21.21 5.73
N CYS A 3 -21.17 -19.93 5.90
CA CYS A 3 -22.18 -18.91 6.16
C CYS A 3 -22.47 -18.20 4.83
N ASN A 4 -23.39 -18.76 4.06
CA ASN A 4 -23.94 -18.12 2.86
C ASN A 4 -25.15 -17.27 3.24
N ASN A 5 -25.32 -16.14 2.54
CA ASN A 5 -26.49 -15.24 2.51
C ASN A 5 -26.71 -14.28 3.67
N CYS A 6 -26.12 -13.08 3.55
CA CYS A 6 -26.84 -11.84 3.89
C CYS A 6 -27.30 -11.21 2.58
N THR A 7 -28.52 -11.51 2.13
CA THR A 7 -29.14 -10.84 0.97
C THR A 7 -29.62 -9.46 1.36
N SER A 8 -29.35 -8.50 0.48
CA SER A 8 -29.68 -7.07 0.56
C SER A 8 -31.12 -6.81 0.99
N GLY A 9 -31.33 -6.29 2.21
CA GLY A 9 -32.67 -5.87 2.66
C GLY A 9 -32.86 -5.65 4.17
N SER A 10 -31.89 -5.97 5.02
CA SER A 10 -32.08 -5.88 6.48
C SER A 10 -31.77 -4.48 7.03
N SER A 11 -32.79 -3.78 7.55
CA SER A 11 -32.60 -2.57 8.35
C SER A 11 -32.61 -2.91 9.85
N CYS A 12 -31.63 -2.40 10.58
CA CYS A 12 -31.47 -2.63 12.01
C CYS A 12 -31.88 -1.38 12.79
N SER A 13 -33.11 -1.39 13.33
CA SER A 13 -33.56 -0.40 14.32
C SER A 13 -33.51 -1.01 15.71
N SER A 14 -32.71 -0.40 16.58
CA SER A 14 -32.72 -0.52 18.05
C SER A 14 -33.12 -1.90 18.59
N GLY A 15 -32.22 -2.87 18.45
CA GLY A 15 -32.24 -4.09 19.26
C GLY A 15 -33.14 -5.24 18.78
N SER A 16 -33.70 -5.18 17.57
CA SER A 16 -34.39 -6.33 16.96
C SER A 16 -34.04 -6.46 15.48
N CYS A 17 -33.49 -7.61 15.07
CA CYS A 17 -33.40 -7.99 13.66
C CYS A 17 -34.68 -8.76 13.29
N SER A 18 -35.65 -8.05 12.71
CA SER A 18 -36.82 -8.69 12.14
C SER A 18 -36.47 -9.24 10.76
N PHE A 19 -36.49 -10.56 10.61
CA PHE A 19 -36.46 -11.22 9.31
C PHE A 19 -37.91 -11.33 8.80
N GLU A 20 -38.24 -10.61 7.73
CA GLU A 20 -39.46 -10.88 6.98
C GLU A 20 -39.26 -12.18 6.18
N ASN A 21 -39.92 -13.22 6.68
CA ASN A 21 -40.04 -14.58 6.16
C ASN A 21 -39.09 -15.64 6.74
N ASN A 22 -39.74 -16.54 7.51
CA ASN A 22 -39.38 -17.91 7.86
C ASN A 22 -38.57 -18.12 9.15
N ASN A 23 -39.34 -18.27 10.24
CA ASN A 23 -39.24 -19.34 11.25
C ASN A 23 -37.83 -19.84 11.62
N ALA A 24 -36.97 -18.93 12.11
CA ALA A 24 -35.81 -19.29 12.92
C ALA A 24 -35.60 -18.19 13.97
N SER A 25 -36.16 -18.37 15.16
CA SER A 25 -35.90 -17.50 16.30
C SER A 25 -34.54 -17.85 16.90
N GLY A 26 -33.48 -17.16 16.47
CA GLY A 26 -32.17 -17.24 17.10
C GLY A 26 -32.06 -16.19 18.20
N THR A 27 -31.87 -16.62 19.44
CA THR A 27 -31.59 -15.72 20.57
C THR A 27 -30.11 -15.33 20.57
N CYS A 28 -29.82 -14.03 20.46
CA CYS A 28 -28.50 -13.48 20.69
C CYS A 28 -28.22 -13.42 22.20
N THR A 29 -27.73 -14.53 22.78
CA THR A 29 -27.36 -14.57 24.19
C THR A 29 -25.96 -14.00 24.42
N SER A 30 -25.85 -12.69 24.62
CA SER A 30 -24.73 -12.14 25.39
C SER A 30 -25.23 -11.04 26.33
N SER A 31 -25.28 -11.36 27.61
CA SER A 31 -25.73 -10.54 28.73
C SER A 31 -24.70 -9.49 29.14
N THR A 32 -24.48 -8.48 28.29
CA THR A 32 -23.82 -7.22 28.67
C THR A 32 -24.22 -6.10 27.69
N PRO A 33 -24.59 -4.90 28.16
CA PRO A 33 -25.04 -3.79 27.32
C PRO A 33 -23.84 -3.14 26.63
N HIS A 34 -23.36 -3.75 25.55
CA HIS A 34 -22.42 -3.13 24.62
C HIS A 34 -23.08 -3.00 23.25
N CYS A 35 -23.89 -1.95 23.10
CA CYS A 35 -24.02 -1.28 21.81
C CYS A 35 -22.62 -0.74 21.46
N GLY A 36 -21.97 -1.29 20.43
CA GLY A 36 -20.63 -0.87 20.06
C GLY A 36 -19.78 -1.94 19.38
N LYS A 37 -20.26 -3.18 19.28
CA LYS A 37 -19.58 -4.23 18.53
C LYS A 37 -20.03 -4.31 17.07
N CYS A 38 -19.90 -3.18 16.40
CA CYS A 38 -19.30 -3.16 15.07
C CYS A 38 -17.79 -3.46 15.24
N CYS A 39 -17.42 -4.70 15.61
CA CYS A 39 -16.02 -5.13 15.71
C CYS A 39 -15.80 -6.47 14.99
N GLY A 40 -16.44 -6.64 13.84
CA GLY A 40 -15.85 -7.28 12.66
C GLY A 40 -15.64 -6.24 11.57
N GLY A 41 -15.36 -4.99 11.99
CA GLY A 41 -15.29 -3.83 11.14
C GLY A 41 -14.10 -3.91 10.20
N SER A 42 -14.30 -4.49 9.02
CA SER A 42 -13.82 -3.79 7.84
C SER A 42 -14.88 -2.75 7.53
N CYS A 43 -14.85 -1.67 8.31
CA CYS A 43 -15.25 -0.40 7.76
C CYS A 43 -14.36 -0.28 6.52
N SER A 44 -14.95 -0.52 5.35
CA SER A 44 -14.45 -0.01 4.08
C SER A 44 -14.55 1.51 4.16
N SER A 45 -13.80 2.09 5.10
CA SER A 45 -13.09 3.33 4.86
C SER A 45 -12.21 2.96 3.70
N VAL A 46 -12.76 3.08 2.49
CA VAL A 46 -11.98 3.22 1.28
C VAL A 46 -11.02 4.34 1.63
N ARG A 47 -9.81 3.98 2.07
CA ARG A 47 -8.74 4.93 2.29
C ARG A 47 -8.33 5.25 0.89
N GLU A 48 -9.03 6.22 0.31
CA GLU A 48 -8.62 6.84 -0.93
C GLU A 48 -7.24 7.43 -0.65
N MET A 49 -6.22 6.73 -1.12
CA MET A 49 -4.83 7.11 -0.93
C MET A 49 -4.45 7.93 -2.14
N VAL A 50 -4.30 9.24 -1.92
CA VAL A 50 -3.84 10.14 -2.97
C VAL A 50 -2.33 9.95 -3.14
N LEU A 51 -1.94 9.54 -4.34
CA LEU A 51 -0.56 9.44 -4.76
C LEU A 51 -0.19 10.68 -5.58
N SER A 52 0.98 11.24 -5.34
CA SER A 52 1.51 12.29 -6.22
C SER A 52 1.95 11.68 -7.55
N PRO A 53 2.03 12.46 -8.65
CA PRO A 53 2.52 11.94 -9.93
C PRO A 53 3.91 11.31 -9.82
N LEU A 54 4.78 11.91 -9.00
CA LEU A 54 6.12 11.41 -8.75
C LEU A 54 6.10 10.07 -8.00
N GLU A 55 5.27 9.95 -6.97
CA GLU A 55 5.11 8.69 -6.23
C GLU A 55 4.60 7.56 -7.15
N LEU A 56 3.75 7.88 -8.12
CA LEU A 56 3.25 6.92 -9.10
C LEU A 56 4.34 6.48 -10.07
N SER A 57 5.19 7.40 -10.55
CA SER A 57 6.36 7.05 -11.37
C SER A 57 7.37 6.19 -10.60
N LEU A 58 7.58 6.47 -9.31
CA LEU A 58 8.42 5.63 -8.44
C LEU A 58 7.80 4.25 -8.22
N LEU A 59 6.49 4.15 -8.03
CA LEU A 59 5.80 2.85 -7.95
C LEU A 59 5.92 2.04 -9.24
N GLN A 60 5.86 2.70 -10.40
CA GLN A 60 6.11 2.05 -11.69
C GLN A 60 7.56 1.56 -11.80
N LEU A 61 8.52 2.33 -11.29
CA LEU A 61 9.92 1.88 -11.22
C LEU A 61 10.06 0.60 -10.39
N PHE A 62 9.37 0.50 -9.26
CA PHE A 62 9.35 -0.72 -8.45
C PHE A 62 8.67 -1.92 -9.14
N SER A 63 7.80 -1.67 -10.12
CA SER A 63 7.20 -2.74 -10.94
C SER A 63 8.23 -3.39 -11.88
N VAL A 64 9.21 -2.61 -12.34
CA VAL A 64 10.31 -3.09 -13.19
C VAL A 64 11.44 -3.67 -12.33
N TYR A 65 11.77 -3.00 -11.22
CA TYR A 65 12.85 -3.38 -10.31
C TYR A 65 12.28 -3.65 -8.91
N PRO A 66 12.09 -4.92 -8.51
CA PRO A 66 11.46 -5.25 -7.22
C PRO A 66 12.30 -4.83 -6.01
N PHE A 67 13.62 -4.68 -6.21
CA PHE A 67 14.57 -4.20 -5.21
C PHE A 67 15.38 -3.05 -5.79
N LEU A 68 15.41 -1.92 -5.10
CA LEU A 68 16.25 -0.76 -5.45
C LEU A 68 17.36 -0.58 -4.40
N PRO A 69 18.53 -0.08 -4.78
CA PRO A 69 19.58 0.26 -3.81
C PRO A 69 19.06 1.33 -2.85
N ALA A 70 19.25 1.12 -1.55
CA ALA A 70 18.99 2.13 -0.53
C ALA A 70 20.27 2.83 -0.13
N ALA A 71 20.20 4.14 -0.02
CA ALA A 71 21.10 4.92 0.82
C ALA A 71 20.27 5.91 1.64
N ARG A 72 20.84 6.39 2.75
CA ARG A 72 20.27 7.52 3.49
C ARG A 72 21.30 8.62 3.64
N ASP A 73 20.85 9.85 3.49
CA ASP A 73 21.63 11.02 3.87
C ASP A 73 21.76 11.12 5.40
N LYS A 74 22.69 11.96 5.87
CA LYS A 74 22.88 12.31 7.29
C LYS A 74 21.59 12.80 7.98
N ASP A 75 20.67 13.37 7.21
CA ASP A 75 19.38 13.86 7.68
C ASP A 75 18.31 12.75 7.72
N GLY A 76 18.65 11.52 7.34
CA GLY A 76 17.79 10.35 7.36
C GLY A 76 16.88 10.21 6.12
N MET A 77 17.06 11.05 5.10
CA MET A 77 16.27 11.00 3.87
C MET A 77 16.75 9.86 2.97
N PRO A 78 15.85 9.04 2.40
CA PRO A 78 16.22 7.99 1.45
C PRO A 78 16.72 8.60 0.14
N VAL A 79 17.85 8.10 -0.36
CA VAL A 79 18.51 8.59 -1.57
C VAL A 79 18.56 7.48 -2.61
N TYR A 80 18.18 7.84 -3.83
CA TYR A 80 18.24 6.97 -5.00
C TYR A 80 18.76 7.77 -6.19
N PHE A 81 19.70 7.19 -6.93
CA PHE A 81 20.22 7.77 -8.15
C PHE A 81 19.65 6.99 -9.34
N PRO A 82 18.68 7.55 -10.08
CA PRO A 82 18.10 6.87 -11.21
C PRO A 82 19.09 6.75 -12.36
N ASP A 83 19.07 5.61 -13.04
CA ASP A 83 19.78 5.44 -14.29
C ASP A 83 19.21 6.37 -15.36
N ALA A 84 20.04 6.78 -16.34
CA ALA A 84 19.63 7.67 -17.42
C ALA A 84 18.49 7.12 -18.30
N SER A 85 18.20 5.82 -18.23
CA SER A 85 17.10 5.14 -18.91
C SER A 85 15.78 5.14 -18.13
N SER A 86 15.78 5.59 -16.88
CA SER A 86 14.58 5.58 -16.02
C SER A 86 13.71 6.81 -16.30
N ASP A 87 12.39 6.64 -16.26
CA ASP A 87 11.43 7.75 -16.45
C ASP A 87 11.58 8.86 -15.38
N VAL A 88 12.09 8.49 -14.21
CA VAL A 88 12.38 9.41 -13.11
C VAL A 88 13.70 10.17 -13.26
N SER A 89 14.51 9.88 -14.30
CA SER A 89 15.84 10.51 -14.51
C SER A 89 15.80 12.00 -14.78
N ALA A 90 14.68 12.53 -15.30
CA ALA A 90 14.48 13.96 -15.52
C ALA A 90 14.09 14.71 -14.22
N THR A 91 13.84 13.99 -13.13
CA THR A 91 13.43 14.56 -11.84
C THR A 91 14.65 14.93 -11.01
N SER A 92 14.57 16.01 -10.23
CA SER A 92 15.64 16.38 -9.32
C SER A 92 15.86 15.31 -8.23
N ALA A 93 17.11 15.13 -7.78
CA ALA A 93 17.41 14.16 -6.72
C ALA A 93 16.67 14.47 -5.40
N ASP A 94 16.46 15.75 -5.09
CA ASP A 94 15.74 16.19 -3.91
C ASP A 94 14.26 15.79 -3.99
N ASP A 95 13.62 15.98 -5.14
CA ASP A 95 12.22 15.56 -5.34
C ASP A 95 12.09 14.03 -5.24
N ILE A 96 13.02 13.27 -5.83
CA ILE A 96 13.04 11.80 -5.73
C ILE A 96 13.15 11.37 -4.27
N SER A 97 14.05 11.99 -3.51
CA SER A 97 14.23 11.68 -2.08
C SER A 97 12.95 11.97 -1.27
N ALA A 98 12.28 13.09 -1.58
CA ALA A 98 11.01 13.45 -0.96
C ALA A 98 9.88 12.47 -1.34
N GLY A 99 9.85 12.02 -2.60
CA GLY A 99 8.91 11.01 -3.07
C GLY A 99 9.10 9.66 -2.39
N LEU A 100 10.35 9.19 -2.28
CA LEU A 100 10.69 7.96 -1.56
C LEU A 100 10.34 8.05 -0.07
N TYR A 101 10.65 9.18 0.56
CA TYR A 101 10.27 9.44 1.94
C TYR A 101 8.74 9.42 2.14
N ALA A 102 7.98 10.01 1.22
CA ALA A 102 6.53 9.98 1.26
C ALA A 102 5.96 8.55 1.08
N LEU A 103 6.53 7.75 0.18
CA LEU A 103 6.16 6.34 0.00
C LEU A 103 6.47 5.50 1.24
N GLU A 104 7.62 5.74 1.88
CA GLU A 104 8.03 5.08 3.12
C GLU A 104 7.08 5.46 4.27
N ALA A 105 6.74 6.75 4.41
CA ALA A 105 5.77 7.24 5.39
C ALA A 105 4.37 6.64 5.18
N LYS A 106 3.99 6.36 3.93
CA LYS A 106 2.75 5.66 3.56
C LYS A 106 2.85 4.14 3.73
N GLN A 107 4.02 3.61 4.14
CA GLN A 107 4.29 2.18 4.30
C GLN A 107 4.12 1.37 3.00
N ILE A 108 4.28 2.03 1.85
CA ILE A 108 4.24 1.40 0.52
C ILE A 108 5.57 0.74 0.22
N ILE A 109 6.66 1.39 0.60
CA ILE A 109 8.02 0.84 0.52
C ILE A 109 8.59 0.64 1.92
N SER A 110 9.57 -0.25 2.01
CA SER A 110 10.40 -0.45 3.18
C SER A 110 11.86 -0.31 2.77
N VAL A 111 12.63 0.39 3.61
CA VAL A 111 14.07 0.56 3.46
C VAL A 111 14.76 -0.30 4.51
N ASP A 112 15.55 -1.27 4.06
CA ASP A 112 16.41 -2.11 4.92
C ASP A 112 17.87 -1.70 4.73
N GLU A 113 18.44 -1.10 5.77
CA GLU A 113 19.81 -0.59 5.80
C GLU A 113 20.86 -1.66 6.08
N ASN A 114 20.46 -2.88 6.45
CA ASN A 114 21.38 -3.97 6.81
C ASN A 114 21.60 -4.95 5.66
N ILE A 115 20.76 -4.88 4.63
CA ILE A 115 20.74 -5.83 3.52
C ILE A 115 21.07 -5.10 2.22
N PRO A 116 22.36 -4.97 1.86
CA PRO A 116 22.74 -4.49 0.55
C PRO A 116 22.38 -5.52 -0.54
N ILE A 117 22.10 -5.02 -1.75
CA ILE A 117 21.78 -5.84 -2.91
C ILE A 117 23.06 -6.52 -3.41
N ALA A 118 23.03 -7.85 -3.47
CA ALA A 118 24.14 -8.64 -3.95
C ALA A 118 24.43 -8.33 -5.44
N GLY A 119 25.68 -7.93 -5.73
CA GLY A 119 26.14 -7.64 -7.10
C GLY A 119 25.83 -6.23 -7.61
N TYR A 120 25.26 -5.34 -6.78
CA TYR A 120 25.12 -3.93 -7.10
C TYR A 120 26.40 -3.15 -6.73
N ASP A 121 26.82 -2.21 -7.58
CA ASP A 121 27.97 -1.34 -7.32
C ASP A 121 27.54 -0.10 -6.51
N TYR A 122 27.86 -0.12 -5.21
CA TYR A 122 27.57 0.98 -4.30
C TYR A 122 28.60 2.12 -4.34
N SER A 123 29.54 2.13 -5.30
CA SER A 123 30.55 3.18 -5.41
C SER A 123 29.94 4.59 -5.53
N ILE A 124 28.79 4.72 -6.19
CA ILE A 124 28.06 6.00 -6.30
C ILE A 124 27.48 6.48 -4.96
N TYR A 125 27.32 5.57 -4.01
CA TYR A 125 26.79 5.85 -2.68
C TYR A 125 27.87 6.04 -1.62
N HIS A 126 29.16 6.04 -1.97
CA HIS A 126 30.27 6.04 -1.00
C HIS A 126 30.23 7.16 0.06
N ASP A 127 29.62 8.30 -0.25
CA ASP A 127 29.47 9.44 0.67
C ASP A 127 28.36 9.22 1.71
N PHE A 128 27.51 8.22 1.53
CA PHE A 128 26.39 7.92 2.43
C PHE A 128 26.78 6.86 3.46
N PRO A 129 26.47 7.06 4.75
CA PRO A 129 26.89 6.14 5.81
C PRO A 129 26.14 4.79 5.79
N LEU A 130 24.99 4.74 5.11
CA LEU A 130 24.10 3.59 5.10
C LEU A 130 23.94 3.07 3.67
N HIS A 131 24.15 1.77 3.50
CA HIS A 131 23.99 1.06 2.23
C HIS A 131 23.09 -0.14 2.45
N GLY A 132 21.96 -0.14 1.76
CA GLY A 132 20.94 -1.16 1.95
C GLY A 132 20.15 -1.42 0.69
N SER A 133 18.93 -1.87 0.89
CA SER A 133 17.95 -2.12 -0.17
C SER A 133 16.60 -1.54 0.19
N MET A 134 15.85 -1.17 -0.84
CA MET A 134 14.46 -0.73 -0.74
C MET A 134 13.60 -1.72 -1.51
N ALA A 135 12.44 -2.05 -0.95
CA ALA A 135 11.49 -2.96 -1.57
C ALA A 135 10.06 -2.53 -1.30
N LEU A 136 9.12 -2.99 -2.13
CA LEU A 136 7.70 -2.83 -1.86
C LEU A 136 7.28 -3.69 -0.67
N THR A 137 6.46 -3.11 0.21
CA THR A 137 5.75 -3.87 1.25
C THR A 137 4.63 -4.68 0.62
N ALA A 138 4.03 -5.61 1.38
CA ALA A 138 2.82 -6.32 0.94
C ALA A 138 1.70 -5.32 0.56
N PHE A 139 1.55 -4.25 1.33
CA PHE A 139 0.57 -3.20 1.04
C PHE A 139 0.91 -2.40 -0.23
N GLY A 140 2.20 -2.13 -0.48
CA GLY A 140 2.64 -1.50 -1.72
C GLY A 140 2.41 -2.36 -2.95
N GLN A 141 2.56 -3.68 -2.83
CA GLN A 141 2.22 -4.64 -3.90
C GLN A 141 0.72 -4.62 -4.21
N ASP A 142 -0.14 -4.64 -3.19
CA ASP A 142 -1.60 -4.55 -3.39
C ASP A 142 -2.02 -3.26 -4.13
N ILE A 143 -1.36 -2.12 -3.83
CA ILE A 143 -1.58 -0.84 -4.53
C ILE A 143 -1.12 -0.93 -5.98
N LEU A 144 0.07 -1.48 -6.22
CA LEU A 144 0.61 -1.63 -7.57
C LEU A 144 -0.29 -2.51 -8.44
N ASP A 145 -0.76 -3.64 -7.91
CA ASP A 145 -1.69 -4.53 -8.59
C ASP A 145 -3.02 -3.83 -8.92
N SER A 146 -3.51 -3.01 -7.99
CA SER A 146 -4.71 -2.19 -8.20
C SER A 146 -4.52 -1.16 -9.32
N LEU A 147 -3.36 -0.52 -9.40
CA LEU A 147 -3.02 0.42 -10.47
C LEU A 147 -2.92 -0.26 -11.85
N ILE A 148 -2.27 -1.43 -11.91
CA ILE A 148 -2.17 -2.23 -13.13
C ILE A 148 -3.57 -2.64 -13.60
N TYR A 149 -4.42 -3.11 -12.68
CA TYR A 149 -5.79 -3.48 -13.00
C TYR A 149 -6.60 -2.28 -13.53
N GLN A 150 -6.52 -1.12 -12.88
CA GLN A 150 -7.21 0.10 -13.32
C GLN A 150 -6.76 0.53 -14.73
N ASN A 151 -5.47 0.50 -15.01
CA ASN A 151 -4.93 0.79 -16.34
C ASN A 151 -5.40 -0.22 -17.40
N SER A 152 -5.44 -1.51 -17.06
CA SER A 152 -5.95 -2.55 -17.97
C SER A 152 -7.45 -2.41 -18.27
N SER A 153 -8.25 -1.99 -17.28
CA SER A 153 -9.70 -1.81 -17.41
C SER A 153 -10.10 -0.51 -18.12
N SER A 154 -9.21 0.49 -18.15
CA SER A 154 -9.41 1.77 -18.84
C SER A 154 -8.96 1.72 -20.31
N GLY A 155 -8.44 0.59 -20.80
CA GLY A 155 -8.11 0.38 -22.21
C GLY A 155 -6.94 1.21 -22.71
N LEU A 156 -6.15 1.81 -21.82
CA LEU A 156 -4.92 2.50 -22.17
C LEU A 156 -3.76 1.49 -22.19
N PRO A 157 -2.90 1.51 -23.23
CA PRO A 157 -1.79 0.59 -23.34
C PRO A 157 -0.83 0.78 -22.15
N VAL A 158 -0.58 -0.30 -21.43
CA VAL A 158 0.60 -0.45 -20.58
C VAL A 158 1.78 -0.52 -21.56
N LEU A 159 2.70 0.44 -21.47
CA LEU A 159 3.89 0.53 -22.34
C LEU A 159 4.75 -0.73 -22.24
#